data_AF-A0A527GKW2-F1
#
_entry.id   AF-A0A527GKW2-F1
#
_cell.length_a   1.000
_cell.length_b   1.000
_cell.length_c   1.000
_cell.angle_alpha   90.00
_cell.angle_beta   90.00
_cell.angle_gamma   90.00
#
_symmetry.space_group_name_H-M   'P 1'
#
loop_
_entity.id
_entity.type
_entity.pdbx_description
1 polymer ?
#
loop_
_entity_poly.entity_id
_entity_poly.type
_entity_poly.pdbx_seq_one_letter_code
_entity_poly.pdbx_strand_id
1 'polypeptide(L)'
;TLKNGVALIGTQVKSLRGQAIEIRNLDLSSGPARITVSGPLSVDAEGLVNADLMIRLKDPKAVAAILGAAIPEQKSQIEQGFSALAVLGNEPSMPLKVVRGKASLGFIPLGKIKPVE
;
A
#
# COMPACT_ATOMS: atom_id res chain seq x y z
N THR A 1 -19.56 0.44 17.08
CA THR A 1 -20.59 -0.43 16.46
C THR A 1 -20.17 -0.72 15.03
N LEU A 2 -19.90 -1.98 14.69
CA LEU A 2 -19.55 -2.37 13.32
C LEU A 2 -20.79 -2.16 12.44
N LYS A 3 -20.69 -1.26 11.45
CA LYS A 3 -21.68 -1.23 10.36
C LYS A 3 -21.58 -2.59 9.64
N ASN A 4 -22.68 -3.34 9.59
CA ASN A 4 -22.86 -4.59 8.83
C ASN A 4 -22.35 -5.92 9.46
N GLY A 5 -22.19 -6.00 10.78
CA GLY A 5 -21.70 -7.23 11.44
C GLY A 5 -22.56 -8.49 11.25
N VAL A 6 -23.86 -8.35 10.93
CA VAL A 6 -24.78 -9.49 10.72
C VAL A 6 -24.91 -9.92 9.25
N ALA A 7 -24.49 -9.11 8.28
CA ALA A 7 -24.60 -9.43 6.85
C ALA A 7 -23.53 -10.43 6.37
N LEU A 8 -22.41 -10.52 7.10
CA LEU A 8 -21.24 -11.33 6.74
C LEU A 8 -21.30 -12.78 7.23
N ILE A 9 -22.30 -13.15 8.05
CA ILE A 9 -22.39 -14.49 8.65
C ILE A 9 -22.89 -15.56 7.65
N GLY A 10 -23.39 -15.15 6.47
CA GLY A 10 -23.90 -16.08 5.45
C GLY A 10 -23.37 -15.85 4.02
N THR A 11 -22.50 -14.86 3.79
CA THR A 11 -22.04 -14.52 2.44
C THR A 11 -20.54 -14.74 2.31
N GLN A 12 -20.17 -15.74 1.52
CA GLN A 12 -18.85 -15.78 0.91
C GLN A 12 -18.67 -14.45 0.17
N VAL A 13 -17.76 -13.60 0.65
CA VAL A 13 -17.48 -12.30 0.02
C VAL A 13 -16.94 -12.60 -1.38
N LYS A 14 -17.79 -12.50 -2.40
CA LYS A 14 -17.45 -12.79 -3.79
C LYS A 14 -16.71 -11.63 -4.48
N SER A 15 -16.65 -10.47 -3.82
CA SER A 15 -16.20 -9.21 -4.39
C SER A 15 -15.71 -8.26 -3.30
N LEU A 16 -14.60 -7.55 -3.54
CA LEU A 16 -14.12 -6.48 -2.68
C LEU A 16 -14.90 -5.17 -2.87
N ARG A 17 -15.74 -5.05 -3.91
CA ARG A 17 -16.53 -3.84 -4.17
C ARG A 17 -17.49 -3.51 -3.04
N GLY A 18 -17.58 -2.21 -2.73
CA GLY A 18 -18.39 -1.69 -1.64
C GLY A 18 -17.85 -2.01 -0.24
N GLN A 19 -16.67 -2.65 -0.14
CA GLN A 19 -16.06 -2.97 1.15
C GLN A 19 -15.19 -1.84 1.66
N ALA A 20 -15.15 -1.70 2.98
CA ALA A 20 -14.25 -0.83 3.70
C ALA A 20 -13.55 -1.62 4.80
N ILE A 21 -12.23 -1.45 4.90
CA ILE A 21 -11.35 -2.19 5.79
C ILE A 21 -10.44 -1.20 6.51
N GLU A 22 -10.21 -1.44 7.80
CA GLU A 22 -9.19 -0.76 8.58
C GLU A 22 -7.97 -1.67 8.70
N ILE A 23 -6.85 -1.30 8.06
CA ILE A 23 -5.58 -2.03 8.22
C ILE A 23 -4.96 -1.56 9.54
N ARG A 24 -5.09 -2.37 10.59
CA ARG A 24 -4.44 -2.06 11.88
C ARG A 24 -2.92 -2.14 11.79
N ASN A 25 -2.42 -3.24 11.25
CA ASN A 25 -1.00 -3.47 11.04
C ASN A 25 -0.80 -4.57 10.00
N LEU A 26 -0.24 -4.23 8.85
CA LEU A 26 0.29 -5.17 7.88
C LEU A 26 1.82 -5.04 7.88
N ASP A 27 2.52 -6.10 8.27
CA ASP A 27 3.98 -6.13 8.33
C ASP A 27 4.50 -7.14 7.31
N LEU A 28 5.38 -6.67 6.42
CA LEU A 28 6.06 -7.47 5.42
C LEU A 28 7.56 -7.34 5.67
N SER A 29 8.25 -8.45 5.91
CA SER A 29 9.68 -8.44 6.20
C SER A 29 10.44 -9.49 5.39
N SER A 30 11.64 -9.15 4.94
CA SER A 30 12.57 -10.06 4.29
C SER A 30 14.01 -9.64 4.60
N GLY A 31 14.72 -10.45 5.39
CA GLY A 31 16.02 -10.07 5.93
C GLY A 31 15.96 -8.74 6.69
N PRO A 32 16.82 -7.76 6.39
CA PRO A 32 16.80 -6.45 7.04
C PRO A 32 15.67 -5.53 6.55
N ALA A 33 15.06 -5.81 5.39
CA ALA A 33 13.98 -5.02 4.83
C ALA A 33 12.67 -5.28 5.58
N ARG A 34 11.98 -4.20 5.98
CA ARG A 34 10.60 -4.26 6.48
C ARG A 34 9.75 -3.14 5.91
N ILE A 35 8.50 -3.46 5.61
CA ILE A 35 7.45 -2.50 5.24
C ILE A 35 6.28 -2.72 6.20
N THR A 36 5.85 -1.67 6.88
CA THR A 36 4.65 -1.67 7.70
C THR A 36 3.61 -0.74 7.10
N VAL A 37 2.38 -1.22 6.97
CA VAL A 37 1.24 -0.46 6.42
C VAL A 37 0.11 -0.42 7.44
N SER A 38 -0.50 0.76 7.59
CA SER A 38 -1.67 0.95 8.45
C SER A 38 -2.59 2.04 7.90
N GLY A 39 -3.88 1.98 8.24
CA GLY A 39 -4.88 2.98 7.91
C GLY A 39 -6.08 2.43 7.13
N PRO A 40 -7.07 3.30 6.85
CA PRO A 40 -8.28 2.92 6.14
C PRO A 40 -8.06 2.70 4.65
N LEU A 41 -8.75 1.68 4.12
CA LEU A 41 -8.89 1.40 2.69
C LEU A 41 -10.35 1.05 2.38
N SER A 42 -10.86 1.55 1.27
CA SER A 42 -12.16 1.18 0.74
C SER A 42 -12.12 0.96 -0.76
N VAL A 43 -13.07 0.19 -1.25
CA VAL A 43 -13.29 -0.04 -2.68
C VAL A 43 -14.71 0.38 -2.99
N ASP A 44 -14.87 1.27 -3.97
CA ASP A 44 -16.21 1.72 -4.37
C ASP A 44 -16.95 0.68 -5.24
N ALA A 45 -18.17 1.01 -5.64
CA ALA A 45 -19.01 0.12 -6.46
C ALA A 45 -18.43 -0.10 -7.88
N GLU A 46 -17.52 0.75 -8.34
CA GLU A 46 -16.84 0.61 -9.63
C GLU A 46 -15.53 -0.20 -9.50
N GLY A 47 -15.18 -0.66 -8.30
CA GLY A 47 -13.91 -1.37 -8.03
C GLY A 47 -12.73 -0.44 -7.80
N LEU A 48 -12.92 0.88 -7.71
CA LEU A 48 -11.84 1.83 -7.52
C LEU A 48 -11.47 1.97 -6.05
N VAL A 49 -10.18 1.83 -5.77
CA VAL A 49 -9.63 1.93 -4.42
C VAL A 49 -9.55 3.39 -3.97
N ASN A 50 -9.93 3.64 -2.72
CA ASN A 50 -9.65 4.88 -1.99
C ASN A 50 -8.95 4.50 -0.67
N ALA A 51 -7.85 5.17 -0.36
CA ALA A 51 -7.08 4.83 0.83
C ALA A 51 -6.31 6.03 1.37
N ASP A 52 -6.14 6.06 2.69
CA ASP A 52 -5.27 6.99 3.40
C ASP A 52 -4.39 6.15 4.34
N LEU A 53 -3.23 5.76 3.85
CA LEU A 53 -2.37 4.78 4.48
C LEU A 53 -1.08 5.43 4.96
N MET A 54 -0.58 4.98 6.11
CA MET A 54 0.77 5.28 6.57
C MET A 54 1.68 4.09 6.25
N ILE A 55 2.75 4.36 5.51
CA ILE A 55 3.80 3.40 5.19
C ILE A 55 5.02 3.73 6.04
N ARG A 56 5.56 2.73 6.75
CA ARG A 56 6.87 2.80 7.40
C ARG A 56 7.80 1.81 6.75
N LEU A 57 9.00 2.26 6.42
CA LEU A 57 10.05 1.39 5.91
C LEU A 57 11.05 1.11 7.02
N LYS A 58 11.76 -0.01 6.91
CA LYS A 58 13.04 -0.26 7.58
C LYS A 58 14.02 -0.71 6.53
N ASP A 59 15.18 -0.06 6.51
CA ASP A 59 16.23 -0.25 5.52
C ASP A 59 15.70 -0.07 4.08
N PRO A 60 15.45 1.19 3.64
CA PRO A 60 14.92 1.48 2.31
C PRO A 60 15.80 0.93 1.18
N LYS A 61 17.12 0.81 1.38
CA LYS A 61 18.04 0.27 0.37
C LYS A 61 17.83 -1.23 0.19
N ALA A 62 17.67 -1.97 1.29
CA ALA A 62 17.35 -3.40 1.22
C ALA A 62 15.98 -3.63 0.56
N VAL A 63 14.98 -2.80 0.88
CA VAL A 63 13.66 -2.84 0.21
C VAL A 63 13.81 -2.62 -1.30
N ALA A 64 14.59 -1.62 -1.71
CA ALA A 64 14.84 -1.30 -3.12
C ALA A 64 15.49 -2.47 -3.86
N ALA A 65 16.49 -3.12 -3.25
CA ALA A 65 17.18 -4.26 -3.86
C ALA A 65 16.24 -5.45 -4.11
N ILE A 66 15.34 -5.73 -3.15
CA ILE A 66 14.34 -6.79 -3.28
C ILE A 66 13.34 -6.46 -4.40
N LEU A 67 12.78 -5.25 -4.39
CA LEU A 67 11.80 -4.84 -5.39
C LEU A 67 12.43 -4.74 -6.80
N GLY A 68 13.65 -4.23 -6.90
CA GLY A 68 14.39 -4.12 -8.17
C GLY A 68 14.78 -5.48 -8.76
N ALA A 69 14.94 -6.51 -7.93
CA ALA A 69 15.10 -7.89 -8.39
C ALA A 69 13.76 -8.51 -8.84
N ALA A 70 12.65 -8.17 -8.17
CA ALA A 70 11.32 -8.69 -8.48
C ALA A 70 10.67 -8.02 -9.71
N ILE A 71 11.00 -6.75 -9.98
CA ILE A 71 10.46 -5.95 -11.10
C ILE A 71 11.63 -5.31 -11.88
N PRO A 72 12.39 -6.12 -12.66
CA PRO A 72 13.62 -5.65 -13.30
C PRO A 72 13.42 -4.46 -14.24
N GLU A 73 12.27 -4.37 -14.90
CA GLU A 73 11.93 -3.29 -15.84
C GLU A 73 11.86 -1.91 -15.17
N GLN A 74 11.61 -1.88 -13.85
CA GLN A 74 11.51 -0.66 -13.06
C GLN A 74 12.71 -0.47 -12.12
N LYS A 75 13.71 -1.36 -12.16
CA LYS A 75 14.83 -1.41 -11.21
C LYS A 75 15.49 -0.05 -10.98
N SER A 76 15.88 0.64 -12.06
CA SER A 76 16.54 1.95 -11.95
C SER A 76 15.66 3.01 -11.27
N GLN A 77 14.36 3.02 -11.56
CA GLN A 77 13.41 3.95 -10.93
C GLN A 77 13.19 3.61 -9.45
N ILE A 78 13.10 2.32 -9.13
CA ILE A 78 12.98 1.82 -7.75
C ILE A 78 14.22 2.22 -6.94
N GLU A 79 15.41 1.92 -7.43
CA GLU A 79 16.67 2.25 -6.76
C GLU A 79 16.83 3.76 -6.53
N GLN A 80 16.50 4.58 -7.54
CA GLN A 80 16.55 6.04 -7.41
C GLN A 80 15.54 6.56 -6.38
N GLY A 81 14.28 6.11 -6.47
CA GLY A 81 13.22 6.53 -5.55
C GLY A 81 13.55 6.17 -4.10
N PHE A 82 13.94 4.92 -3.83
CA PHE A 82 14.28 4.48 -2.49
C PHE A 82 15.61 5.04 -1.98
N SER A 83 16.54 5.42 -2.86
CA SER A 83 17.74 6.17 -2.47
C SER A 83 17.36 7.55 -1.90
N ALA A 84 16.40 8.24 -2.51
CA ALA A 84 15.88 9.50 -1.97
C ALA A 84 15.20 9.29 -0.60
N LEU A 85 14.50 8.16 -0.41
CA LEU A 85 13.90 7.82 0.89
C LEU A 85 14.94 7.50 1.96
N ALA A 86 16.06 6.87 1.60
CA ALA A 86 17.14 6.58 2.54
C ALA A 86 17.81 7.86 3.10
N VAL A 87 17.72 8.99 2.38
CA VAL A 87 18.17 10.30 2.88
C VAL A 87 17.32 10.77 4.08
N LEU A 88 16.06 10.35 4.16
CA LEU A 88 15.16 10.66 5.28
C LEU A 88 15.45 9.79 6.53
N GLY A 89 16.40 8.86 6.44
CA GLY A 89 16.81 7.98 7.52
C GLY A 89 16.54 6.50 7.23
N ASN A 90 16.84 5.65 8.21
CA ASN A 90 16.69 4.20 8.07
C ASN A 90 15.27 3.69 8.28
N GLU A 91 14.43 4.47 8.98
CA GLU A 91 13.02 4.12 9.25
C GLU A 91 12.04 5.24 8.85
N PRO A 92 12.02 5.68 7.57
CA PRO A 92 11.17 6.77 7.14
C PRO A 92 9.70 6.35 7.14
N SER A 93 8.83 7.29 7.50
CA SER A 93 7.37 7.14 7.47
C SER A 93 6.77 8.11 6.46
N MET A 94 5.82 7.66 5.65
CA MET A 94 5.23 8.46 4.58
C MET A 94 3.74 8.18 4.38
N PRO A 95 2.94 9.21 4.05
CA PRO A 95 1.55 9.01 3.66
C PRO A 95 1.46 8.45 2.23
N LEU A 96 0.76 7.34 2.08
CA LEU A 96 0.31 6.78 0.80
C LEU A 96 -1.19 7.08 0.65
N LYS A 97 -1.51 7.94 -0.31
CA LYS A 97 -2.90 8.30 -0.63
C LYS A 97 -3.33 7.64 -1.92
N VAL A 98 -4.53 7.06 -1.92
CA VAL A 98 -5.18 6.56 -3.12
C VAL A 98 -6.52 7.25 -3.28
N VAL A 99 -6.74 7.92 -4.42
CA VAL A 99 -8.02 8.59 -4.74
C VAL A 99 -8.54 8.02 -6.06
N ARG A 100 -9.64 7.27 -6.01
CA ARG A 100 -10.26 6.59 -7.15
C ARG A 100 -9.23 5.82 -8.00
N GLY A 101 -8.39 5.03 -7.34
CA GLY A 101 -7.32 4.23 -7.91
C GLY A 101 -6.03 4.97 -8.25
N LYS A 102 -5.95 6.31 -8.18
CA LYS A 102 -4.70 7.05 -8.39
C LYS A 102 -3.88 7.06 -7.10
N ALA A 103 -2.69 6.46 -7.11
CA ALA A 103 -1.83 6.32 -5.95
C ALA A 103 -0.72 7.38 -5.93
N SER A 104 -0.45 7.97 -4.77
CA SER A 104 0.66 8.88 -4.54
C SER A 104 1.28 8.68 -3.15
N LEU A 105 2.60 8.81 -3.08
CA LEU A 105 3.38 8.74 -1.84
C LEU A 105 3.87 10.15 -1.51
N GLY A 106 3.18 10.83 -0.60
CA GLY A 106 3.32 12.29 -0.45
C GLY A 106 3.04 12.99 -1.79
N PHE A 107 4.07 13.63 -2.35
CA PHE A 107 4.03 14.34 -3.63
C PHE A 107 4.42 13.47 -4.84
N ILE A 108 4.84 12.22 -4.64
CA ILE A 108 5.34 11.34 -5.70
C ILE A 108 4.17 10.53 -6.29
N PRO A 109 3.81 10.70 -7.58
CA PRO A 109 2.80 9.86 -8.22
C PRO A 109 3.35 8.44 -8.44
N LEU A 110 2.59 7.42 -8.03
CA LEU A 110 2.96 6.00 -8.19
C LEU A 110 2.20 5.31 -9.34
N GLY A 111 1.23 6.00 -9.93
CA GLY A 111 0.42 5.51 -11.04
C GLY A 111 -1.01 5.18 -10.62
N LYS A 112 -1.62 4.22 -11.33
CA LYS A 112 -3.04 3.89 -11.19
C LYS A 112 -3.23 2.40 -10.90
N ILE A 113 -3.94 2.13 -9.83
CA ILE A 113 -4.47 0.81 -9.47
C ILE A 113 -5.70 0.56 -10.35
N LYS A 114 -5.74 -0.59 -11.03
CA LYS A 114 -6.90 -1.00 -11.83
C LYS A 114 -8.07 -1.37 -10.90
N PRO A 115 -9.33 -1.31 -11.39
CA PRO A 115 -10.47 -1.79 -10.63
C PRO A 115 -10.25 -3.22 -10.12
N VAL A 116 -10.65 -3.47 -8.88
CA VAL A 116 -10.60 -4.80 -8.26
C VAL A 116 -11.98 -5.44 -8.22
N GLU A 117 -11.99 -6.77 -8.29
CA GLU A 117 -13.20 -7.59 -8.15
C GLU A 117 -13.57 -7.79 -6.69
#